data_AF-A0A521FTP8-F1
#
_entry.id   AF-A0A521FTP8-F1
#
_cell.length_a   1.000
_cell.length_b   1.000
_cell.length_c   1.000
_cell.angle_alpha   90.00
_cell.angle_beta   90.00
_cell.angle_gamma   90.00
#
_symmetry.space_group_name_H-M   'P 1'
#
loop_
_entity.id
_entity.type
_entity.pdbx_description
1 polymer ?
#
loop_
_entity_poly.entity_id
_entity_poly.type
_entity_poly.pdbx_seq_one_letter_code
_entity_poly.pdbx_strand_id
1 'polypeptide(L)'
;MTVKSKMAELQQLYFDIEDVTCCTSENLNKIGNILIKYNNILNLFYKKNPDIFANLFQIGIGEILDHARMVHTSSSQDARNIFFIDLKIYLQQAILDCRRNLQMLRRK
;
A
#
# COMPACT_ATOMS: atom_id res chain seq x y z
N MET A 1 9.64 -7.90 -18.04
CA MET A 1 9.15 -6.96 -16.99
C MET A 1 10.34 -6.45 -16.19
N THR A 2 10.55 -5.14 -16.06
CA THR A 2 11.79 -4.55 -15.49
C THR A 2 11.53 -3.85 -14.14
N VAL A 3 12.56 -3.75 -13.29
CA VAL A 3 12.48 -2.99 -12.02
C VAL A 3 12.05 -1.54 -12.26
N LYS A 4 12.53 -0.91 -13.35
CA LYS A 4 12.16 0.46 -13.74
C LYS A 4 10.65 0.62 -13.96
N SER A 5 10.02 -0.34 -14.64
CA SER A 5 8.56 -0.32 -14.89
C SER A 5 7.77 -0.45 -13.59
N LYS A 6 8.17 -1.35 -12.68
CA LYS A 6 7.49 -1.51 -11.38
C LYS A 6 7.69 -0.32 -10.43
N MET A 7 8.84 0.35 -10.50
CA MET A 7 9.04 1.61 -9.76
C MET A 7 8.12 2.73 -10.24
N ALA A 8 7.85 2.81 -11.54
CA ALA A 8 6.91 3.79 -12.08
C ALA A 8 5.47 3.47 -11.68
N GLU A 9 5.10 2.19 -11.69
CA GLU A 9 3.80 1.71 -11.21
C GLU A 9 3.59 2.04 -9.72
N LEU A 10 4.57 1.78 -8.85
CA LEU A 10 4.50 2.18 -7.44
C LEU A 10 4.37 3.69 -7.25
N GLN A 11 5.04 4.51 -8.07
CA GLN A 11 4.88 5.96 -8.03
C GLN A 11 3.46 6.40 -8.41
N GLN A 12 2.87 5.77 -9.43
CA GLN A 12 1.48 6.05 -9.80
C GLN A 12 0.52 5.68 -8.67
N LEU A 13 0.68 4.49 -8.07
CA LEU A 13 -0.14 4.07 -6.94
C LEU A 13 -0.05 5.06 -5.77
N TYR A 14 1.14 5.60 -5.49
CA TYR A 14 1.31 6.61 -4.46
C TYR A 14 0.48 7.88 -4.74
N PHE A 15 0.53 8.39 -5.97
CA PHE A 15 -0.24 9.58 -6.37
C PHE A 15 -1.75 9.32 -6.40
N ASP A 16 -2.17 8.14 -6.87
CA ASP A 16 -3.58 7.75 -6.88
C ASP A 16 -4.21 7.78 -5.48
N ILE A 17 -3.38 7.58 -4.43
CA ILE A 17 -3.78 7.70 -3.03
C ILE A 17 -3.86 9.16 -2.56
N GLU A 18 -2.94 10.04 -3.00
CA GLU A 18 -2.95 11.46 -2.60
C GLU A 18 -4.28 12.15 -2.97
N ASP A 19 -4.86 11.78 -4.11
CA ASP A 19 -6.15 12.28 -4.59
C ASP A 19 -7.36 11.87 -3.73
N VAL A 20 -7.17 10.99 -2.73
CA VAL A 20 -8.24 10.44 -1.91
C VAL A 20 -8.37 11.20 -0.58
N THR A 21 -9.49 11.92 -0.42
CA THR A 21 -9.65 12.93 0.65
C THR A 21 -10.59 12.53 1.78
N CYS A 22 -11.55 11.63 1.55
CA CYS A 22 -12.54 11.24 2.57
C CYS A 22 -13.05 9.80 2.40
N CYS A 23 -13.65 9.23 3.46
CA CYS A 23 -14.16 7.86 3.43
C CYS A 23 -15.53 7.78 2.76
N THR A 24 -15.54 7.53 1.44
CA THR A 24 -16.73 7.21 0.64
C THR A 24 -16.61 5.80 0.04
N SER A 25 -17.73 5.20 -0.39
CA SER A 25 -17.71 3.87 -1.02
C SER A 25 -16.83 3.83 -2.27
N GLU A 26 -16.84 4.91 -3.07
CA GLU A 26 -15.98 5.05 -4.26
C GLU A 26 -14.50 5.06 -3.87
N ASN A 27 -14.15 5.86 -2.86
CA ASN A 27 -12.77 5.97 -2.38
C ASN A 27 -12.29 4.67 -1.71
N LEU A 28 -13.16 3.96 -1.00
CA LEU A 28 -12.85 2.63 -0.45
C LEU A 28 -12.56 1.62 -1.57
N ASN A 29 -13.37 1.61 -2.62
CA ASN A 29 -13.10 0.77 -3.79
C ASN A 29 -11.78 1.14 -4.47
N LYS A 30 -11.47 2.44 -4.58
CA LYS A 30 -10.20 2.92 -5.13
C LYS A 30 -9.01 2.43 -4.30
N ILE A 31 -9.05 2.60 -2.97
CA ILE A 31 -8.01 2.12 -2.05
C ILE A 31 -7.87 0.60 -2.11
N GLY A 32 -8.98 -0.15 -2.14
CA GLY A 32 -8.97 -1.61 -2.28
C GLY A 32 -8.26 -2.06 -3.56
N ASN A 33 -8.54 -1.42 -4.70
CA ASN A 33 -7.86 -1.69 -5.96
C ASN A 33 -6.35 -1.38 -5.91
N ILE A 34 -5.97 -0.29 -5.24
CA ILE A 34 -4.56 0.09 -5.05
C ILE A 34 -3.85 -0.94 -4.18
N LEU A 35 -4.47 -1.38 -3.08
CA LEU A 35 -3.93 -2.40 -2.20
C LEU A 35 -3.68 -3.73 -2.93
N ILE A 36 -4.62 -4.17 -3.78
CA ILE A 36 -4.45 -5.37 -4.59
C ILE A 36 -3.24 -5.24 -5.52
N LYS A 37 -3.12 -4.11 -6.24
CA LYS A 37 -1.98 -3.86 -7.14
C LYS A 37 -0.66 -3.82 -6.37
N TYR A 38 -0.63 -3.12 -5.24
CA TYR A 38 0.55 -3.07 -4.37
C TYR A 38 0.96 -4.46 -3.89
N ASN A 39 0.02 -5.26 -3.38
CA ASN A 39 0.29 -6.61 -2.88
C ASN A 39 0.82 -7.54 -3.99
N ASN A 40 0.33 -7.40 -5.23
CA ASN A 40 0.85 -8.14 -6.37
C ASN A 40 2.31 -7.77 -6.70
N ILE A 41 2.65 -6.48 -6.63
CA ILE A 41 4.03 -6.02 -6.82
C ILE A 41 4.92 -6.53 -5.69
N LEU A 42 4.48 -6.39 -4.44
CA LEU A 42 5.24 -6.83 -3.27
C LEU A 42 5.51 -8.34 -3.32
N ASN A 43 4.48 -9.16 -3.58
CA ASN A 43 4.61 -10.61 -3.71
C ASN A 43 5.63 -11.03 -4.76
N LEU A 44 5.62 -10.36 -5.92
CA LEU A 44 6.56 -10.65 -7.00
C LEU A 44 8.02 -10.48 -6.53
N PHE A 45 8.31 -9.41 -5.79
CA PHE A 45 9.67 -9.11 -5.36
C PHE A 45 10.09 -9.85 -4.10
N TYR A 46 9.15 -10.08 -3.18
CA TYR A 46 9.35 -10.93 -2.02
C TYR A 46 9.77 -12.35 -2.44
N LYS A 47 9.10 -12.95 -3.43
CA LYS A 47 9.50 -14.28 -3.95
C LYS A 47 10.92 -14.34 -4.50
N LYS A 48 11.45 -13.23 -5.00
CA LYS A 48 12.80 -13.16 -5.61
C LYS A 48 13.88 -12.75 -4.63
N ASN A 49 13.54 -11.88 -3.67
CA ASN A 49 14.47 -11.28 -2.72
C ASN A 49 13.81 -11.24 -1.32
N PRO A 50 13.53 -12.40 -0.71
CA PRO A 50 12.72 -12.48 0.51
C PRO A 50 13.32 -11.63 1.64
N ASP A 51 14.64 -11.65 1.82
CA ASP A 51 15.34 -10.93 2.89
C ASP A 51 15.13 -9.41 2.83
N ILE A 52 14.96 -8.85 1.63
CA ILE A 52 14.80 -7.41 1.43
C ILE A 52 13.34 -6.99 1.70
N PHE A 53 12.37 -7.85 1.37
CA PHE A 53 10.95 -7.51 1.42
C PHE A 53 10.19 -8.16 2.59
N ALA A 54 10.85 -8.99 3.41
CA ALA A 54 10.23 -9.72 4.51
C ALA A 54 9.47 -8.82 5.48
N ASN A 55 10.08 -7.70 5.90
CA ASN A 55 9.43 -6.76 6.83
C ASN A 55 8.14 -6.16 6.23
N LEU A 56 8.19 -5.72 4.97
CA LEU A 56 7.02 -5.17 4.27
C LEU A 56 5.92 -6.21 4.11
N PHE A 57 6.28 -7.46 3.83
CA PHE A 57 5.32 -8.53 3.60
C PHE A 57 4.68 -9.05 4.89
N GLN A 58 5.46 -9.17 5.96
CA GLN A 58 5.01 -9.77 7.23
C GLN A 58 4.34 -8.75 8.16
N ILE A 59 4.91 -7.54 8.27
CA ILE A 59 4.43 -6.51 9.20
C ILE A 59 3.63 -5.45 8.44
N GLY A 60 4.19 -4.89 7.36
CA GLY A 60 3.55 -3.79 6.63
C GLY A 60 2.16 -4.12 6.06
N ILE A 61 1.99 -5.28 5.41
CA ILE A 61 0.68 -5.73 4.92
C ILE A 61 -0.32 -5.95 6.07
N GLY A 62 0.14 -6.48 7.21
CA GLY A 62 -0.71 -6.74 8.38
C GLY A 62 -1.34 -5.46 8.92
N GLU A 63 -0.51 -4.43 9.16
CA GLU A 63 -0.98 -3.13 9.65
C GLU A 63 -1.99 -2.49 8.70
N ILE A 64 -1.76 -2.57 7.38
CA ILE A 64 -2.70 -2.04 6.37
C ILE A 64 -4.04 -2.76 6.42
N LEU A 65 -4.03 -4.09 6.52
CA LEU A 65 -5.25 -4.89 6.57
C LEU A 65 -6.03 -4.68 7.87
N ASP A 66 -5.34 -4.47 8.99
CA ASP A 66 -5.99 -4.15 10.27
C ASP A 66 -6.73 -2.81 10.19
N HIS A 67 -6.12 -1.77 9.62
CA HIS A 67 -6.79 -0.48 9.43
C HIS A 67 -7.96 -0.59 8.43
N ALA A 68 -7.81 -1.35 7.35
CA ALA A 68 -8.90 -1.60 6.42
C ALA A 68 -10.09 -2.29 7.10
N ARG A 69 -9.82 -3.23 8.01
CA ARG A 69 -10.85 -3.86 8.84
C ARG A 69 -11.50 -2.86 9.78
N MET A 70 -10.73 -2.00 10.45
CA MET A 70 -11.26 -0.98 11.37
C MET A 70 -12.20 -0.01 10.66
N VAL A 71 -11.86 0.42 9.44
CA VAL A 71 -12.75 1.24 8.59
C VAL A 71 -14.07 0.51 8.33
N HIS A 72 -14.02 -0.78 8.02
CA HIS A 72 -15.23 -1.57 7.73
C HIS A 72 -16.11 -1.85 8.95
N THR A 73 -15.51 -2.08 10.12
CA THR A 73 -16.25 -2.47 11.33
C THR A 73 -16.77 -1.29 12.14
N SER A 74 -16.33 -0.07 11.83
CA SER A 74 -16.71 1.13 12.60
C SER A 74 -18.10 1.62 12.27
N SER A 75 -18.92 1.80 13.31
CA SER A 75 -20.31 2.29 13.20
C SER A 75 -20.40 3.79 12.93
N SER A 76 -19.50 4.59 13.51
CA SER A 76 -19.46 6.05 13.34
C SER A 76 -18.73 6.48 12.07
N GLN A 77 -19.27 7.46 11.35
CA GLN A 77 -18.62 8.05 10.17
C GLN A 77 -17.31 8.77 10.53
N ASP A 78 -17.23 9.42 11.71
CA ASP A 78 -16.01 10.10 12.14
C ASP A 78 -14.89 9.11 12.43
N ALA A 79 -15.22 8.00 13.11
CA ALA A 79 -14.28 6.91 13.33
C ALA A 79 -13.82 6.29 12.01
N ARG A 80 -14.74 6.05 11.06
CA ARG A 80 -14.39 5.58 9.71
C ARG A 80 -13.44 6.54 9.01
N ASN A 81 -13.69 7.84 9.07
CA ASN A 81 -12.83 8.85 8.45
C ASN A 81 -11.42 8.86 9.06
N ILE A 82 -11.30 8.74 10.38
CA ILE A 82 -10.00 8.66 11.08
C ILE A 82 -9.23 7.42 10.61
N PHE A 83 -9.82 6.23 10.73
CA PHE A 83 -9.17 4.98 10.32
C PHE A 83 -8.87 4.94 8.83
N PHE A 84 -9.66 5.63 8.02
CA PHE A 84 -9.43 5.75 6.59
C PHE A 84 -8.22 6.62 6.27
N ILE A 85 -8.03 7.72 7.00
CA ILE A 85 -6.82 8.54 6.89
C ILE A 85 -5.59 7.73 7.31
N ASP A 86 -5.68 6.97 8.41
CA ASP A 86 -4.57 6.12 8.86
C ASP A 86 -4.25 5.06 7.80
N LEU A 87 -5.25 4.31 7.32
CA LEU A 87 -5.12 3.34 6.24
C LEU A 87 -4.37 3.94 5.03
N LYS A 88 -4.74 5.17 4.66
CA LYS A 88 -4.12 5.92 3.57
C LYS A 88 -2.62 6.13 3.80
N ILE A 89 -2.27 6.63 4.97
CA ILE A 89 -0.89 6.95 5.36
C ILE A 89 -0.05 5.66 5.38
N TYR A 90 -0.53 4.60 6.03
CA TYR A 90 0.16 3.31 6.09
C TYR A 90 0.42 2.74 4.69
N LEU A 91 -0.60 2.74 3.82
CA LEU A 91 -0.44 2.24 2.45
C LEU A 91 0.56 3.07 1.63
N GLN A 92 0.53 4.40 1.75
CA GLN A 92 1.50 5.28 1.09
C GLN A 92 2.93 5.01 1.53
N GLN A 93 3.16 4.88 2.84
CA GLN A 93 4.50 4.58 3.36
C GLN A 93 4.99 3.20 2.91
N ALA A 94 4.13 2.19 2.94
CA ALA A 94 4.47 0.85 2.48
C ALA A 94 4.83 0.80 0.98
N ILE A 95 4.18 1.63 0.16
CA ILE A 95 4.52 1.82 -1.27
C ILE A 95 5.89 2.50 -1.42
N LEU A 96 6.15 3.57 -0.65
CA LEU A 96 7.43 4.28 -0.69
C LEU A 96 8.59 3.39 -0.27
N ASP A 97 8.43 2.61 0.79
CA ASP A 97 9.46 1.70 1.28
C ASP A 97 9.70 0.54 0.32
N CYS A 98 8.64 -0.01 -0.28
CA CYS A 98 8.78 -0.99 -1.37
C CYS A 98 9.60 -0.41 -2.53
N ARG A 99 9.35 0.85 -2.90
CA ARG A 99 10.08 1.54 -3.95
C ARG A 99 11.55 1.79 -3.58
N ARG A 100 11.85 2.14 -2.33
CA ARG A 100 13.24 2.28 -1.81
C ARG A 100 13.99 0.94 -1.88
N ASN A 101 13.35 -0.15 -1.46
CA ASN A 101 13.92 -1.49 -1.53
C ASN A 101 14.25 -1.90 -2.97
N LEU A 102 13.38 -1.56 -3.93
CA LEU A 102 13.65 -1.78 -5.35
C LEU A 102 14.80 -0.93 -5.90
N GLN A 103 15.00 0.28 -5.38
CA GLN A 103 16.16 1.09 -5.76
C GLN A 103 17.47 0.48 -5.26
N MET A 104 17.48 -0.11 -4.05
CA MET A 104 18.66 -0.83 -3.54
C MET A 104 19.03 -2.01 -4.44
N LEU A 105 18.03 -2.72 -4.96
CA LEU A 105 18.24 -3.81 -5.92
C LEU A 105 18.83 -3.36 -7.27
N ARG A 106 18.64 -2.11 -7.69
CA ARG A 106 19.25 -1.58 -8.94
C ARG A 106 20.73 -1.22 -8.80
N ARG A 107 21.24 -1.11 -7.57
CA ARG A 107 22.62 -0.71 -7.27
C ARG A 107 23.56 -1.89 -7.03
N LYS A 108 23.01 -3.10 -6.94
CA LYS A 108 23.76 -4.37 -6.90
C LYS A 108 23.90 -4.91 -8.31
#